data_AF-A0A955Z1R4-F1
#
_entry.id   AF-A0A955Z1R4-F1
#
_cell.length_a   1.000
_cell.length_b   1.000
_cell.length_c   1.000
_cell.angle_alpha   90.00
_cell.angle_beta   90.00
_cell.angle_gamma   90.00
#
_symmetry.space_group_name_H-M   'P 1'
#
loop_
_entity.id
_entity.type
_entity.pdbx_description
1 polymer ?
#
loop_
_entity_poly.entity_id
_entity_poly.type
_entity_poly.pdbx_seq_one_letter_code
_entity_poly.pdbx_strand_id
1 'polypeptide(L)'
;MRRLALCWAWIAVGCALAACTTTRGDDAERVGYRGRVASLLDAKCARCHAGGAPAGAWRADSYVHAIGCGESGRAATVGPDAPLVAALERGEHRGLLTPDERALLERWISLGAPGTTGGTHPPSFADPRSPDGHARMLRDRKYRPMIDATDRDACGRCHDGVAARPGNIAFAAPGATACTTCHDQPGGALACGTCHGSGDRAAPPRDPCFFPAATAKNDAHAAHTGASPSKAGGLPCGTCHPVPAAGELGPLHVNGSVEVWFDYALAGRLASFDPVTGACTGTCHERGGGRQTPSWREPPAAYTCTGCHRTPPDQHFPKPCSGCHAELDADGALVRTKLHINGQVDVGDGSMRCGACHGSGDDPWPTTGAHAAHARPKDAAPVACETCHVVPRAGVAHPVGGPAKVRLAGLALVDGARGVWDPSTRSCAGTWCHAGRGAVVPTPAWDASPAARACGACHALPPPPPHPESDACGSCHAGMTSTSVSPAARVTHIDGFVTRGSQ
;
A
#
# COMPACT_ATOMS: atom_id res chain seq x y z
N MET A 1 -75.16 -76.82 -12.96
CA MET A 1 -74.61 -76.07 -11.82
C MET A 1 -74.11 -74.72 -12.32
N ARG A 2 -74.54 -73.63 -11.67
CA ARG A 2 -74.05 -72.22 -11.63
C ARG A 2 -72.88 -71.83 -12.56
N ARG A 3 -72.77 -70.64 -13.15
CA ARG A 3 -73.57 -69.43 -13.43
C ARG A 3 -72.52 -68.42 -13.99
N LEU A 4 -72.96 -67.52 -14.88
CA LEU A 4 -72.40 -66.17 -15.16
C LEU A 4 -71.07 -66.12 -15.95
N ALA A 5 -71.07 -65.69 -17.22
CA ALA A 5 -71.26 -64.33 -17.76
C ALA A 5 -69.96 -63.50 -17.76
N LEU A 6 -69.55 -62.99 -18.93
CA LEU A 6 -69.36 -61.55 -19.22
C LEU A 6 -68.71 -61.41 -20.61
N CYS A 7 -69.37 -60.61 -21.45
CA CYS A 7 -68.88 -60.05 -22.69
C CYS A 7 -67.60 -59.20 -22.47
N TRP A 8 -66.86 -58.88 -23.54
CA TRP A 8 -66.77 -57.52 -24.10
C TRP A 8 -65.74 -57.47 -25.25
N ALA A 9 -66.05 -56.61 -26.21
CA ALA A 9 -65.55 -56.54 -27.58
C ALA A 9 -64.11 -56.04 -27.73
N TRP A 10 -63.43 -56.51 -28.78
CA TRP A 10 -62.21 -55.91 -29.31
C TRP A 10 -62.56 -54.87 -30.36
N ILE A 11 -62.16 -53.62 -30.10
CA ILE A 11 -62.32 -52.45 -30.97
C ILE A 11 -61.07 -52.29 -31.85
N ALA A 12 -61.36 -52.11 -33.14
CA ALA A 12 -60.62 -51.51 -34.25
C ALA A 12 -59.13 -51.13 -34.10
N VAL A 13 -58.34 -51.73 -34.98
CA VAL A 13 -57.04 -51.26 -35.48
C VAL A 13 -57.23 -49.95 -36.25
N GLY A 14 -56.58 -48.87 -35.81
CA GLY A 14 -56.51 -47.61 -36.53
C GLY A 14 -55.54 -46.65 -35.85
N CYS A 15 -54.55 -46.16 -36.62
CA CYS A 15 -53.61 -45.08 -36.30
C CYS A 15 -52.38 -45.43 -35.43
N ALA A 16 -51.29 -45.87 -36.07
CA ALA A 16 -49.94 -45.84 -35.49
C ALA A 16 -48.84 -45.50 -36.51
N LEU A 17 -49.05 -44.48 -37.36
CA LEU A 17 -48.02 -43.92 -38.24
C LEU A 17 -47.97 -42.38 -38.23
N ALA A 18 -48.31 -41.75 -37.10
CA ALA A 18 -48.19 -40.31 -36.92
C ALA A 18 -47.52 -39.98 -35.58
N ALA A 19 -46.27 -40.40 -35.40
CA ALA A 19 -45.45 -39.97 -34.26
C ALA A 19 -43.96 -40.12 -34.55
N CYS A 20 -43.42 -39.34 -35.50
CA CYS A 20 -41.99 -39.02 -35.60
C CYS A 20 -41.72 -37.80 -36.51
N THR A 21 -42.55 -36.75 -36.42
CA THR A 21 -42.16 -35.41 -36.87
C THR A 21 -42.75 -34.41 -35.89
N THR A 22 -42.20 -34.33 -34.68
CA THR A 22 -42.22 -33.06 -33.98
C THR A 22 -41.49 -32.09 -34.89
N THR A 23 -42.24 -31.19 -35.52
CA THR A 23 -41.69 -29.98 -36.13
C THR A 23 -40.72 -29.39 -35.11
N ARG A 24 -39.43 -29.26 -35.48
CA ARG A 24 -38.52 -28.39 -34.73
C ARG A 24 -39.22 -27.04 -34.67
N GLY A 25 -39.75 -26.67 -33.51
CA GLY A 25 -40.29 -25.34 -33.29
C GLY A 25 -39.21 -24.35 -33.73
N ASP A 26 -39.61 -23.38 -34.55
CA ASP A 26 -38.73 -22.55 -35.35
C ASP A 26 -37.48 -22.10 -34.58
N ASP A 27 -36.30 -22.24 -35.21
CA ASP A 27 -35.04 -21.66 -34.73
C ASP A 27 -35.14 -20.14 -34.48
N ALA A 28 -36.21 -19.50 -34.96
CA ALA A 28 -36.59 -18.12 -34.70
C ALA A 28 -37.00 -17.83 -33.24
N GLU A 29 -37.48 -18.83 -32.48
CA GLU A 29 -38.03 -18.62 -31.13
C GLU A 29 -36.93 -18.63 -30.03
N ARG A 30 -35.79 -19.27 -30.31
CA ARG A 30 -34.67 -19.41 -29.38
C ARG A 30 -33.62 -18.33 -29.62
N VAL A 31 -33.74 -17.22 -28.88
CA VAL A 31 -32.77 -16.11 -28.94
C VAL A 31 -31.83 -16.16 -27.73
N GLY A 32 -30.53 -16.25 -27.99
CA GLY A 32 -29.47 -16.14 -26.99
C GLY A 32 -28.37 -15.20 -27.48
N TYR A 33 -27.52 -14.74 -26.56
CA TYR A 33 -26.38 -13.87 -26.91
C TYR A 33 -25.49 -14.55 -27.94
N ARG A 34 -25.08 -15.80 -27.69
CA ARG A 34 -24.28 -16.56 -28.65
C ARG A 34 -25.04 -16.80 -29.94
N GLY A 35 -24.42 -16.43 -31.05
CA GLY A 35 -25.00 -16.49 -32.38
C GLY A 35 -25.34 -15.10 -32.89
N ARG A 36 -26.61 -14.90 -33.27
CA ARG A 36 -27.05 -13.70 -34.00
C ARG A 36 -26.87 -12.39 -33.20
N VAL A 37 -27.12 -12.40 -31.89
CA VAL A 37 -27.02 -11.19 -31.05
C VAL A 37 -25.57 -10.75 -30.91
N ALA A 38 -24.65 -11.66 -30.58
CA ALA A 38 -23.21 -11.34 -30.51
C ALA A 38 -22.69 -10.79 -31.84
N SER A 39 -23.08 -11.41 -32.97
CA SER A 39 -22.69 -10.95 -34.31
C SER A 39 -23.23 -9.56 -34.62
N LEU A 40 -24.46 -9.26 -34.18
CA LEU A 40 -25.08 -7.95 -34.36
C LEU A 40 -24.35 -6.87 -33.55
N LEU A 41 -24.09 -7.14 -32.27
CA LEU A 41 -23.41 -6.20 -31.37
C LEU A 41 -21.97 -5.92 -31.83
N ASP A 42 -21.26 -6.94 -32.29
CA ASP A 42 -19.92 -6.79 -32.88
C ASP A 42 -19.97 -5.89 -34.13
N ALA A 43 -20.84 -6.21 -35.08
CA ALA A 43 -20.92 -5.49 -36.35
C ALA A 43 -21.41 -4.03 -36.23
N LYS A 44 -22.32 -3.74 -35.28
CA LYS A 44 -23.03 -2.45 -35.22
C LYS A 44 -22.60 -1.58 -34.04
N CYS A 45 -22.14 -2.17 -32.94
CA CYS A 45 -21.92 -1.46 -31.69
C CYS A 45 -20.44 -1.41 -31.28
N ALA A 46 -19.68 -2.50 -31.47
CA ALA A 46 -18.34 -2.64 -30.91
C ALA A 46 -17.36 -1.54 -31.35
N ARG A 47 -17.54 -0.96 -32.55
CA ARG A 47 -16.70 0.16 -33.03
C ARG A 47 -16.63 1.35 -32.06
N CYS A 48 -17.71 1.62 -31.32
CA CYS A 48 -17.80 2.75 -30.37
C CYS A 48 -17.94 2.26 -28.91
N HIS A 49 -18.39 1.02 -28.72
CA HIS A 49 -18.70 0.44 -27.43
C HIS A 49 -17.77 -0.75 -27.11
N ALA A 50 -16.49 -0.65 -27.41
CA ALA A 50 -15.47 -1.63 -27.01
C ALA A 50 -14.19 -0.92 -26.56
N GLY A 51 -13.18 -1.70 -26.13
CA GLY A 51 -11.90 -1.16 -25.65
C GLY A 51 -11.99 -0.51 -24.26
N GLY A 52 -10.96 0.26 -23.88
CA GLY A 52 -10.80 0.83 -22.53
C GLY A 52 -11.58 2.13 -22.27
N ALA A 53 -12.07 2.80 -23.32
CA ALA A 53 -12.81 4.06 -23.23
C ALA A 53 -14.08 4.04 -24.12
N PRO A 54 -15.02 3.13 -23.86
CA PRO A 54 -16.23 2.99 -24.65
C PRO A 54 -17.18 4.18 -24.44
N ALA A 55 -17.89 4.58 -25.49
CA ALA A 55 -18.90 5.63 -25.40
C ALA A 55 -20.02 5.25 -24.42
N GLY A 56 -20.46 6.20 -23.59
CA GLY A 56 -21.51 5.97 -22.59
C GLY A 56 -21.09 5.00 -21.47
N ALA A 57 -19.79 4.73 -21.33
CA ALA A 57 -19.19 3.73 -20.43
C ALA A 57 -19.75 2.29 -20.59
N TRP A 58 -20.49 2.00 -21.66
CA TRP A 58 -21.10 0.69 -21.91
C TRP A 58 -20.34 -0.08 -22.99
N ARG A 59 -20.16 -1.39 -22.80
CA ARG A 59 -19.36 -2.26 -23.66
C ARG A 59 -20.21 -3.35 -24.32
N ALA A 60 -19.90 -3.69 -25.57
CA ALA A 60 -20.65 -4.64 -26.41
C ALA A 60 -19.84 -5.87 -26.84
N ASP A 61 -18.56 -5.94 -26.48
CA ASP A 61 -17.56 -6.90 -26.97
C ASP A 61 -17.54 -8.24 -26.21
N SER A 62 -18.35 -8.39 -25.18
CA SER A 62 -18.57 -9.67 -24.50
C SER A 62 -20.00 -9.78 -23.98
N TYR A 63 -20.42 -10.98 -23.63
CA TYR A 63 -21.73 -11.20 -23.02
C TYR A 63 -21.91 -10.39 -21.73
N VAL A 64 -20.96 -10.51 -20.81
CA VAL A 64 -21.01 -9.84 -19.49
C VAL A 64 -21.03 -8.32 -19.66
N HIS A 65 -20.26 -7.80 -20.61
CA HIS A 65 -20.27 -6.39 -20.95
C HIS A 65 -21.63 -5.93 -21.51
N ALA A 66 -22.19 -6.68 -22.45
CA ALA A 66 -23.46 -6.33 -23.08
C ALA A 66 -24.62 -6.25 -22.07
N ILE A 67 -24.63 -7.14 -21.07
CA ILE A 67 -25.62 -7.14 -19.99
C ILE A 67 -25.27 -6.22 -18.81
N GLY A 68 -24.08 -5.62 -18.83
CA GLY A 68 -23.56 -4.73 -17.80
C GLY A 68 -24.18 -3.34 -17.82
N CYS A 69 -23.61 -2.44 -17.03
CA CYS A 69 -24.11 -1.08 -16.86
C CYS A 69 -23.29 -0.12 -17.72
N GLY A 70 -23.94 0.96 -18.16
CA GLY A 70 -23.24 2.14 -18.69
C GLY A 70 -23.20 3.27 -17.66
N GLU A 71 -23.02 4.49 -18.13
CA GLU A 71 -23.03 5.72 -17.33
C GLU A 71 -24.26 5.87 -16.40
N SER A 72 -25.41 5.32 -16.80
CA SER A 72 -26.64 5.38 -15.99
C SER A 72 -26.58 4.55 -14.71
N GLY A 73 -25.58 3.66 -14.56
CA GLY A 73 -25.50 2.70 -13.47
C GLY A 73 -26.60 1.62 -13.50
N ARG A 74 -27.51 1.66 -14.48
CA ARG A 74 -28.54 0.63 -14.71
C ARG A 74 -28.02 -0.41 -15.70
N ALA A 75 -28.30 -1.67 -15.43
CA ALA A 75 -27.99 -2.76 -16.35
C ALA A 75 -28.69 -2.53 -17.70
N ALA A 76 -27.93 -2.64 -18.79
CA ALA A 76 -28.33 -2.20 -20.12
C ALA A 76 -29.52 -2.99 -20.69
N THR A 77 -29.77 -4.19 -20.18
CA THR A 77 -30.73 -5.16 -20.73
C THR A 77 -31.85 -5.52 -19.75
N VAL A 78 -32.12 -4.70 -18.73
CA VAL A 78 -33.12 -5.02 -17.68
C VAL A 78 -34.32 -4.07 -17.74
N GLY A 79 -35.50 -4.67 -17.82
CA GLY A 79 -36.80 -3.99 -17.81
C GLY A 79 -37.31 -3.60 -19.20
N PRO A 80 -38.57 -3.16 -19.31
CA PRO A 80 -39.16 -2.72 -20.58
C PRO A 80 -38.46 -1.47 -21.14
N ASP A 81 -38.01 -0.57 -20.26
CA ASP A 81 -37.24 0.63 -20.61
C ASP A 81 -35.74 0.38 -20.44
N ALA A 82 -35.27 -0.75 -20.97
CA ALA A 82 -33.86 -1.13 -20.90
C ALA A 82 -32.98 -0.01 -21.49
N PRO A 83 -31.89 0.43 -20.81
CA PRO A 83 -31.04 1.52 -21.29
C PRO A 83 -30.53 1.33 -22.72
N LEU A 84 -30.29 0.07 -23.14
CA LEU A 84 -29.87 -0.24 -24.51
C LEU A 84 -30.94 0.12 -25.54
N VAL A 85 -32.21 -0.20 -25.28
CA VAL A 85 -33.33 0.15 -26.17
C VAL A 85 -33.53 1.66 -26.19
N ALA A 86 -33.50 2.31 -25.04
CA ALA A 86 -33.64 3.76 -24.94
C ALA A 86 -32.50 4.52 -25.65
N ALA A 87 -31.28 3.97 -25.68
CA ALA A 87 -30.16 4.56 -26.39
C ALA A 87 -30.35 4.54 -27.92
N LEU A 88 -31.04 3.53 -28.46
CA LEU A 88 -31.33 3.41 -29.89
C LEU A 88 -32.36 4.46 -30.39
N GLU A 89 -33.10 5.10 -29.49
CA GLU A 89 -34.01 6.21 -29.83
C GLU A 89 -33.28 7.56 -29.97
N ARG A 90 -32.02 7.64 -29.53
CA ARG A 90 -31.23 8.88 -29.61
C ARG A 90 -30.81 9.18 -31.04
N GLY A 91 -30.63 10.47 -31.34
CA GLY A 91 -30.27 10.95 -32.67
C GLY A 91 -29.01 10.28 -33.23
N GLU A 92 -28.02 10.01 -32.40
CA GLU A 92 -26.74 9.40 -32.80
C GLU A 92 -26.87 7.93 -33.25
N HIS A 93 -27.94 7.22 -32.86
CA HIS A 93 -28.17 5.82 -33.20
C HIS A 93 -29.31 5.62 -34.22
N ARG A 94 -29.93 6.72 -34.68
CA ARG A 94 -31.07 6.65 -35.59
C ARG A 94 -30.66 5.99 -36.92
N GLY A 95 -31.38 4.93 -37.29
CA GLY A 95 -31.12 4.17 -38.52
C GLY A 95 -29.90 3.24 -38.47
N LEU A 96 -29.28 3.04 -37.30
CA LEU A 96 -28.13 2.13 -37.15
C LEU A 96 -28.51 0.67 -37.39
N LEU A 97 -29.73 0.29 -36.97
CA LEU A 97 -30.28 -1.05 -37.10
C LEU A 97 -31.45 -1.07 -38.08
N THR A 98 -31.53 -2.14 -38.87
CA THR A 98 -32.74 -2.50 -39.60
C THR A 98 -33.88 -2.88 -38.64
N PRO A 99 -35.15 -2.87 -39.09
CA PRO A 99 -36.27 -3.30 -38.25
C PRO A 99 -36.09 -4.71 -37.66
N ASP A 100 -35.58 -5.66 -38.44
CA ASP A 100 -35.37 -7.05 -37.99
C ASP A 100 -34.23 -7.17 -36.97
N GLU A 101 -33.13 -6.42 -37.17
CA GLU A 101 -32.01 -6.37 -36.22
C GLU A 101 -32.44 -5.76 -34.87
N ARG A 102 -33.26 -4.71 -34.91
CA ARG A 102 -33.85 -4.12 -33.70
C ARG A 102 -34.78 -5.12 -33.01
N ALA A 103 -35.68 -5.76 -33.76
CA ALA A 103 -36.60 -6.75 -33.21
C ALA A 103 -35.87 -7.94 -32.56
N LEU A 104 -34.74 -8.38 -33.14
CA LEU A 104 -33.89 -9.41 -32.53
C LEU A 104 -33.33 -8.97 -31.18
N LEU A 105 -32.83 -7.73 -31.08
CA LEU A 105 -32.25 -7.20 -29.84
C LEU A 105 -33.32 -6.98 -28.76
N GLU A 106 -34.46 -6.41 -29.12
CA GLU A 106 -35.60 -6.21 -28.22
C GLU A 106 -36.13 -7.55 -27.71
N ARG A 107 -36.23 -8.57 -28.59
CA ARG A 107 -36.62 -9.92 -28.20
C ARG A 107 -35.62 -10.54 -27.23
N TRP A 108 -34.32 -10.42 -27.50
CA TRP A 108 -33.27 -10.91 -26.59
C TRP A 108 -33.41 -10.28 -25.20
N ILE A 109 -33.61 -8.96 -25.13
CA ILE A 109 -33.83 -8.23 -23.87
C ILE A 109 -35.10 -8.69 -23.16
N SER A 110 -36.22 -8.85 -23.89
CA SER A 110 -37.50 -9.30 -23.29
C SER A 110 -37.42 -10.70 -22.67
N LEU A 111 -36.51 -11.55 -23.17
CA LEU A 111 -36.25 -12.90 -22.65
C LEU A 111 -35.28 -12.87 -21.44
N GLY A 112 -34.91 -11.68 -20.95
CA GLY A 112 -33.95 -11.51 -19.86
C GLY A 112 -32.49 -11.57 -20.31
N ALA A 113 -32.21 -11.35 -21.60
CA ALA A 113 -30.88 -11.36 -22.19
C ALA A 113 -30.09 -12.67 -21.91
N PRO A 114 -30.63 -13.86 -22.26
CA PRO A 114 -29.97 -15.13 -22.00
C PRO A 114 -28.65 -15.24 -22.77
N GLY A 115 -27.65 -15.89 -22.16
CA GLY A 115 -26.31 -16.06 -22.75
C GLY A 115 -26.30 -17.09 -23.88
N THR A 116 -27.15 -18.10 -23.79
CA THR A 116 -27.32 -19.16 -24.79
C THR A 116 -28.80 -19.45 -25.00
N THR A 117 -29.13 -20.34 -25.93
CA THR A 117 -30.49 -20.85 -26.13
C THR A 117 -30.84 -22.03 -25.21
N GLY A 118 -30.01 -22.32 -24.20
CA GLY A 118 -30.13 -23.49 -23.33
C GLY A 118 -29.50 -24.77 -23.90
N GLY A 119 -29.57 -25.87 -23.14
CA GLY A 119 -28.97 -27.17 -23.48
C GLY A 119 -28.74 -27.98 -22.21
N THR A 120 -27.48 -28.36 -21.95
CA THR A 120 -27.06 -28.98 -20.68
C THR A 120 -27.26 -28.06 -19.48
N HIS A 121 -27.18 -26.74 -19.71
CA HIS A 121 -27.41 -25.71 -18.69
C HIS A 121 -28.57 -24.80 -19.11
N PRO A 122 -29.26 -24.17 -18.14
CA PRO A 122 -30.31 -23.20 -18.45
C PRO A 122 -29.76 -21.99 -19.23
N PRO A 123 -30.60 -21.30 -20.02
CA PRO A 123 -30.19 -20.13 -20.83
C PRO A 123 -29.52 -19.00 -20.03
N SER A 124 -29.88 -18.86 -18.76
CA SER A 124 -29.39 -17.86 -17.82
C SER A 124 -28.11 -18.26 -17.07
N PHE A 125 -27.54 -19.44 -17.35
CA PHE A 125 -26.42 -19.97 -16.56
C PHE A 125 -25.18 -19.06 -16.56
N ALA A 126 -24.94 -18.30 -17.63
CA ALA A 126 -23.84 -17.34 -17.72
C ALA A 126 -24.14 -15.98 -17.08
N ASP A 127 -25.39 -15.69 -16.72
CA ASP A 127 -25.80 -14.39 -16.18
C ASP A 127 -25.48 -14.30 -14.68
N PRO A 128 -24.55 -13.42 -14.24
CA PRO A 128 -24.21 -13.26 -12.83
C PRO A 128 -25.36 -12.69 -11.97
N ARG A 129 -26.37 -12.07 -12.60
CA ARG A 129 -27.56 -11.52 -11.94
C ARG A 129 -28.61 -12.60 -11.68
N SER A 130 -28.57 -13.69 -12.44
CA SER A 130 -29.58 -14.75 -12.37
C SER A 130 -29.43 -15.60 -11.09
N PRO A 131 -30.55 -16.00 -10.45
CA PRO A 131 -30.51 -17.02 -9.39
C PRO A 131 -30.02 -18.39 -9.91
N ASP A 132 -30.19 -18.69 -11.20
CA ASP A 132 -29.74 -19.94 -11.81
C ASP A 132 -28.33 -19.83 -12.43
N GLY A 133 -27.67 -18.68 -12.23
CA GLY A 133 -26.32 -18.42 -12.73
C GLY A 133 -25.27 -19.30 -12.06
N HIS A 134 -24.24 -19.69 -12.81
CA HIS A 134 -23.16 -20.55 -12.33
C HIS A 134 -22.47 -19.98 -11.08
N ALA A 135 -22.31 -18.66 -10.97
CA ALA A 135 -21.69 -18.02 -9.81
C ALA A 135 -22.50 -18.20 -8.50
N ARG A 136 -23.83 -18.36 -8.58
CA ARG A 136 -24.65 -18.70 -7.40
C ARG A 136 -24.55 -20.19 -7.10
N MET A 137 -24.72 -21.03 -8.12
CA MET A 137 -24.55 -22.49 -8.00
C MET A 137 -23.21 -22.87 -7.35
N LEU A 138 -22.12 -22.24 -7.78
CA LEU A 138 -20.78 -22.50 -7.25
C LEU A 138 -20.66 -22.12 -5.77
N ARG A 139 -21.21 -20.96 -5.36
CA ARG A 139 -21.22 -20.54 -3.95
C ARG A 139 -22.00 -21.50 -3.08
N ASP A 140 -23.18 -21.92 -3.52
CA ASP A 140 -24.03 -22.87 -2.78
C ASP A 140 -23.34 -24.24 -2.60
N ARG A 141 -22.42 -24.57 -3.50
CA ARG A 141 -21.61 -25.80 -3.47
C ARG A 141 -20.19 -25.59 -2.94
N LYS A 142 -19.90 -24.43 -2.33
CA LYS A 142 -18.57 -24.07 -1.80
C LYS A 142 -17.44 -24.28 -2.81
N TYR A 143 -17.73 -23.93 -4.07
CA TYR A 143 -16.83 -24.00 -5.22
C TYR A 143 -16.24 -25.39 -5.53
N ARG A 144 -16.70 -26.47 -4.88
CA ARG A 144 -16.20 -27.83 -5.12
C ARG A 144 -16.15 -28.23 -6.60
N PRO A 145 -17.18 -27.94 -7.43
CA PRO A 145 -17.12 -28.25 -8.86
C PRO A 145 -15.94 -27.62 -9.64
N MET A 146 -15.31 -26.56 -9.10
CA MET A 146 -14.17 -25.90 -9.73
C MET A 146 -12.80 -26.35 -9.21
N ILE A 147 -12.73 -26.82 -7.97
CA ILE A 147 -11.45 -27.10 -7.28
C ILE A 147 -11.24 -28.56 -6.91
N ASP A 148 -12.29 -29.40 -6.95
CA ASP A 148 -12.23 -30.82 -6.62
C ASP A 148 -12.51 -31.68 -7.85
N ALA A 149 -11.47 -32.27 -8.43
CA ALA A 149 -11.59 -33.15 -9.60
C ALA A 149 -12.36 -34.46 -9.30
N THR A 150 -12.53 -34.82 -8.03
CA THR A 150 -13.33 -35.99 -7.63
C THR A 150 -14.82 -35.69 -7.55
N ASP A 151 -15.20 -34.42 -7.59
CA ASP A 151 -16.60 -34.02 -7.60
C ASP A 151 -17.31 -34.58 -8.84
N ARG A 152 -18.52 -35.10 -8.63
CA ARG A 152 -19.33 -35.68 -9.71
C ARG A 152 -19.73 -34.60 -10.74
N ASP A 153 -19.88 -33.36 -10.26
CA ASP A 153 -20.29 -32.19 -11.03
C ASP A 153 -19.08 -31.32 -11.40
N ALA A 154 -17.85 -31.85 -11.28
CA ALA A 154 -16.62 -31.14 -11.63
C ALA A 154 -16.69 -30.59 -13.07
N CYS A 155 -16.58 -29.26 -13.21
CA CYS A 155 -16.75 -28.59 -14.49
C CYS A 155 -15.68 -29.04 -15.52
N GLY A 156 -14.50 -29.45 -15.04
CA GLY A 156 -13.39 -29.92 -15.87
C GLY A 156 -13.64 -31.24 -16.59
N ARG A 157 -14.76 -31.91 -16.31
CA ARG A 157 -15.27 -33.07 -17.07
C ARG A 157 -15.72 -32.69 -18.47
N CYS A 158 -16.25 -31.47 -18.65
CA CYS A 158 -16.80 -31.01 -19.92
C CYS A 158 -16.11 -29.75 -20.43
N HIS A 159 -15.55 -28.91 -19.55
CA HIS A 159 -15.01 -27.60 -19.91
C HIS A 159 -13.48 -27.55 -19.76
N ASP A 160 -12.83 -26.77 -20.63
CA ASP A 160 -11.44 -26.33 -20.47
C ASP A 160 -11.37 -25.07 -19.57
N GLY A 161 -10.19 -24.78 -19.02
CA GLY A 161 -9.95 -23.53 -18.25
C GLY A 161 -10.36 -23.58 -16.77
N VAL A 162 -10.46 -24.78 -16.19
CA VAL A 162 -10.72 -25.02 -14.76
C VAL A 162 -9.71 -26.01 -14.19
N ALA A 163 -9.31 -25.82 -12.94
CA ALA A 163 -8.29 -26.66 -12.29
C ALA A 163 -8.78 -28.10 -12.02
N ALA A 164 -10.06 -28.28 -11.66
CA ALA A 164 -10.67 -29.57 -11.34
C ALA A 164 -10.98 -30.44 -12.57
N ARG A 165 -9.96 -30.86 -13.33
CA ARG A 165 -10.10 -31.87 -14.39
C ARG A 165 -9.80 -33.27 -13.83
N PRO A 166 -10.75 -34.23 -13.89
CA PRO A 166 -10.45 -35.61 -13.55
C PRO A 166 -9.37 -36.18 -14.48
N GLY A 167 -8.42 -36.92 -13.92
CA GLY A 167 -7.28 -37.45 -14.69
C GLY A 167 -7.64 -38.40 -15.83
N ASN A 168 -8.86 -38.95 -15.84
CA ASN A 168 -9.37 -39.80 -16.91
C ASN A 168 -10.06 -39.02 -18.05
N ILE A 169 -10.10 -37.68 -17.99
CA ILE A 169 -10.68 -36.83 -19.04
C ILE A 169 -9.54 -36.14 -19.78
N ALA A 170 -9.32 -36.52 -21.05
CA ALA A 170 -8.24 -35.98 -21.87
C ALA A 170 -8.61 -34.67 -22.59
N PHE A 171 -9.88 -34.48 -22.94
CA PHE A 171 -10.36 -33.34 -23.72
C PHE A 171 -11.72 -32.85 -23.22
N ALA A 172 -11.99 -31.56 -23.41
CA ALA A 172 -13.30 -30.96 -23.17
C ALA A 172 -14.36 -31.53 -24.13
N ALA A 173 -15.62 -31.45 -23.73
CA ALA A 173 -16.73 -31.87 -24.57
C ALA A 173 -16.81 -30.98 -25.84
N PRO A 174 -17.04 -31.55 -27.03
CA PRO A 174 -17.15 -30.75 -28.26
C PRO A 174 -18.20 -29.64 -28.14
N GLY A 175 -17.81 -28.41 -28.47
CA GLY A 175 -18.69 -27.23 -28.37
C GLY A 175 -18.88 -26.67 -26.96
N ALA A 176 -18.31 -27.31 -25.93
CA ALA A 176 -18.27 -26.73 -24.59
C ALA A 176 -17.35 -25.52 -24.56
N THR A 177 -17.80 -24.45 -23.93
CA THR A 177 -17.01 -23.21 -23.84
C THR A 177 -15.95 -23.35 -22.78
N ALA A 178 -14.71 -23.00 -23.11
CA ALA A 178 -13.68 -22.81 -22.11
C ALA A 178 -14.06 -21.69 -21.13
N CYS A 179 -13.75 -21.86 -19.85
CA CYS A 179 -14.00 -20.82 -18.84
C CYS A 179 -13.26 -19.52 -19.18
N THR A 180 -12.08 -19.64 -19.82
CA THR A 180 -11.24 -18.51 -20.24
C THR A 180 -11.83 -17.66 -21.36
N THR A 181 -12.91 -18.09 -22.01
CA THR A 181 -13.62 -17.24 -22.97
C THR A 181 -14.29 -16.04 -22.32
N CYS A 182 -14.72 -16.15 -21.06
CA CYS A 182 -15.28 -15.04 -20.29
C CYS A 182 -14.39 -14.59 -19.13
N HIS A 183 -13.51 -15.48 -18.64
CA HIS A 183 -12.54 -15.18 -17.60
C HIS A 183 -11.14 -15.15 -18.21
N ASP A 184 -10.86 -14.07 -18.95
CA ASP A 184 -9.67 -13.93 -19.79
C ASP A 184 -8.42 -13.42 -19.04
N GLN A 185 -8.58 -13.01 -17.79
CA GLN A 185 -7.49 -12.48 -16.97
C GLN A 185 -6.41 -13.52 -16.67
N PRO A 186 -5.18 -13.09 -16.35
CA PRO A 186 -4.16 -13.99 -15.81
C PRO A 186 -4.70 -14.77 -14.60
N GLY A 187 -4.72 -16.10 -14.69
CA GLY A 187 -5.34 -16.99 -13.71
C GLY A 187 -6.75 -17.49 -14.09
N GLY A 188 -7.32 -17.01 -15.19
CA GLY A 188 -8.59 -17.46 -15.73
C GLY A 188 -9.76 -17.31 -14.76
N ALA A 189 -10.60 -18.33 -14.65
CA ALA A 189 -11.70 -18.37 -13.68
C ALA A 189 -11.24 -18.31 -12.21
N LEU A 190 -9.94 -18.46 -11.96
CA LEU A 190 -9.31 -18.42 -10.63
C LEU A 190 -8.56 -17.10 -10.37
N ALA A 191 -8.63 -16.12 -11.28
CA ALA A 191 -8.10 -14.79 -11.03
C ALA A 191 -8.81 -14.14 -9.83
N CYS A 192 -8.08 -13.47 -8.93
CA CYS A 192 -8.64 -12.93 -7.69
C CYS A 192 -9.80 -11.96 -7.92
N GLY A 193 -9.72 -11.12 -8.97
CA GLY A 193 -10.77 -10.17 -9.35
C GLY A 193 -12.09 -10.82 -9.77
N THR A 194 -12.08 -12.10 -10.18
CA THR A 194 -13.29 -12.87 -10.49
C THR A 194 -14.17 -13.08 -9.26
N CYS A 195 -13.56 -13.31 -8.09
CA CYS A 195 -14.28 -13.63 -6.86
C CYS A 195 -14.42 -12.43 -5.93
N HIS A 196 -13.40 -11.58 -5.82
CA HIS A 196 -13.34 -10.52 -4.81
C HIS A 196 -13.73 -9.15 -5.36
N GLY A 197 -13.22 -8.77 -6.52
CA GLY A 197 -13.34 -7.40 -7.05
C GLY A 197 -14.02 -7.32 -8.41
N SER A 198 -13.42 -6.56 -9.33
CA SER A 198 -13.92 -6.40 -10.69
C SER A 198 -12.75 -6.25 -11.67
N GLY A 199 -12.65 -7.20 -12.61
CA GLY A 199 -11.55 -7.27 -13.58
C GLY A 199 -10.18 -7.33 -12.89
N ASP A 200 -9.27 -6.44 -13.26
CA ASP A 200 -7.92 -6.35 -12.70
C ASP A 200 -7.89 -5.97 -11.23
N ARG A 201 -8.95 -5.32 -10.73
CA ARG A 201 -9.06 -4.99 -9.31
C ARG A 201 -9.46 -6.23 -8.54
N ALA A 202 -8.49 -6.82 -7.85
CA ALA A 202 -8.66 -7.99 -7.00
C ALA A 202 -9.27 -7.69 -5.62
N ALA A 203 -9.30 -6.44 -5.16
CA ALA A 203 -9.88 -6.09 -3.87
C ALA A 203 -11.41 -5.97 -3.94
N PRO A 204 -12.18 -6.30 -2.89
CA PRO A 204 -13.61 -5.96 -2.79
C PRO A 204 -13.89 -4.45 -2.81
N PRO A 205 -15.15 -4.02 -3.05
CA PRO A 205 -16.34 -4.84 -3.35
C PRO A 205 -16.31 -5.40 -4.78
N ARG A 206 -17.20 -6.35 -5.12
CA ARG A 206 -17.41 -6.75 -6.53
C ARG A 206 -18.10 -5.66 -7.34
N ASP A 207 -18.15 -5.83 -8.66
CA ASP A 207 -18.85 -4.90 -9.55
C ASP A 207 -20.29 -4.62 -9.08
N PRO A 208 -20.63 -3.37 -8.71
CA PRO A 208 -21.94 -3.01 -8.21
C PRO A 208 -23.06 -3.18 -9.23
N CYS A 209 -22.76 -3.18 -10.53
CA CYS A 209 -23.75 -3.41 -11.57
C CYS A 209 -24.40 -4.79 -11.42
N PHE A 210 -23.58 -5.81 -11.16
CA PHE A 210 -24.05 -7.20 -10.99
C PHE A 210 -24.31 -7.55 -9.52
N PHE A 211 -23.64 -6.86 -8.60
CA PHE A 211 -23.70 -7.15 -7.16
C PHE A 211 -23.96 -5.89 -6.32
N PRO A 212 -25.11 -5.22 -6.48
CA PRO A 212 -25.41 -3.95 -5.79
C PRO A 212 -25.47 -4.09 -4.26
N ALA A 213 -25.73 -5.30 -3.73
CA ALA A 213 -25.69 -5.57 -2.30
C ALA A 213 -24.26 -5.68 -1.73
N ALA A 214 -23.24 -5.87 -2.59
CA ALA A 214 -21.85 -6.05 -2.16
C ALA A 214 -21.17 -4.71 -1.81
N THR A 215 -21.57 -3.62 -2.45
CA THR A 215 -21.06 -2.26 -2.17
C THR A 215 -21.54 -1.71 -0.84
N ALA A 216 -22.74 -2.09 -0.38
CA ALA A 216 -23.33 -1.56 0.85
C ALA A 216 -22.64 -2.02 2.17
N LYS A 217 -21.64 -2.91 2.12
CA LYS A 217 -21.06 -3.53 3.33
C LYS A 217 -19.53 -3.44 3.49
N ASN A 218 -18.74 -2.98 2.51
CA ASN A 218 -17.31 -3.34 2.48
C ASN A 218 -16.36 -2.34 1.79
N ASP A 219 -16.47 -1.03 2.03
CA ASP A 219 -15.61 -0.06 1.34
C ASP A 219 -14.32 0.31 2.11
N ALA A 220 -14.02 -0.39 3.21
CA ALA A 220 -12.75 -0.26 3.93
C ALA A 220 -11.53 -0.78 3.14
N HIS A 221 -11.72 -1.70 2.19
CA HIS A 221 -10.62 -2.20 1.34
C HIS A 221 -10.03 -1.10 0.46
N ALA A 222 -10.86 -0.20 -0.09
CA ALA A 222 -10.40 0.89 -0.95
C ALA A 222 -9.42 1.81 -0.21
N ALA A 223 -9.67 2.07 1.08
CA ALA A 223 -8.79 2.88 1.93
C ALA A 223 -7.40 2.26 2.15
N HIS A 224 -7.26 0.93 2.02
CA HIS A 224 -6.03 0.23 2.35
C HIS A 224 -5.28 -0.30 1.12
N THR A 225 -5.99 -0.69 0.06
CA THR A 225 -5.40 -1.36 -1.12
C THR A 225 -4.96 -0.39 -2.21
N GLY A 226 -5.36 0.89 -2.12
CA GLY A 226 -4.92 1.97 -3.01
C GLY A 226 -3.82 2.84 -2.41
N ALA A 227 -3.21 3.67 -3.25
CA ALA A 227 -2.41 4.81 -2.78
C ALA A 227 -3.34 5.90 -2.21
N SER A 228 -2.82 6.72 -1.30
CA SER A 228 -3.53 7.85 -0.72
C SER A 228 -2.58 9.04 -0.52
N PRO A 229 -3.09 10.25 -0.25
CA PRO A 229 -2.24 11.39 0.11
C PRO A 229 -1.31 11.14 1.31
N SER A 230 -1.62 10.14 2.14
CA SER A 230 -0.84 9.79 3.32
C SER A 230 0.00 8.50 3.14
N LYS A 231 -0.12 7.81 1.99
CA LYS A 231 0.54 6.54 1.75
C LYS A 231 0.86 6.32 0.27
N ALA A 232 2.13 6.09 -0.04
CA ALA A 232 2.60 5.97 -1.42
C ALA A 232 2.03 4.78 -2.22
N GLY A 233 1.45 3.76 -1.57
CA GLY A 233 0.87 2.59 -2.24
C GLY A 233 -0.06 1.79 -1.34
N GLY A 234 -0.75 0.79 -1.88
CA GLY A 234 -1.65 -0.10 -1.14
C GLY A 234 -0.92 -1.03 -0.16
N LEU A 235 -1.63 -1.53 0.86
CA LEU A 235 -1.18 -2.64 1.69
C LEU A 235 -1.37 -3.94 0.89
N PRO A 236 -0.44 -4.90 0.97
CA PRO A 236 -0.68 -6.23 0.42
C PRO A 236 -1.85 -6.89 1.17
N CYS A 237 -2.65 -7.72 0.47
CA CYS A 237 -3.76 -8.44 1.11
C CYS A 237 -3.31 -9.28 2.32
N GLY A 238 -2.07 -9.81 2.25
CA GLY A 238 -1.39 -10.53 3.32
C GLY A 238 -1.25 -9.77 4.64
N THR A 239 -1.43 -8.44 4.63
CA THR A 239 -1.42 -7.64 5.86
C THR A 239 -2.60 -7.93 6.77
N CYS A 240 -3.76 -8.36 6.23
CA CYS A 240 -4.99 -8.51 7.00
C CYS A 240 -5.56 -9.94 6.97
N HIS A 241 -5.20 -10.75 5.98
CA HIS A 241 -5.59 -12.15 5.94
C HIS A 241 -4.58 -12.97 5.14
N PRO A 242 -4.52 -14.30 5.36
CA PRO A 242 -3.69 -15.16 4.52
C PRO A 242 -4.13 -15.09 3.05
N VAL A 243 -3.15 -15.06 2.15
CA VAL A 243 -3.39 -15.04 0.70
C VAL A 243 -2.72 -16.29 0.11
N PRO A 244 -3.48 -17.19 -0.54
CA PRO A 244 -2.87 -18.32 -1.24
C PRO A 244 -2.04 -17.83 -2.42
N ALA A 245 -1.02 -18.60 -2.82
CA ALA A 245 -0.34 -18.35 -4.07
C ALA A 245 -1.32 -18.51 -5.25
N ALA A 246 -1.07 -17.78 -6.34
CA ALA A 246 -1.90 -17.87 -7.54
C ALA A 246 -1.93 -19.32 -8.06
N GLY A 247 -3.12 -19.90 -8.19
CA GLY A 247 -3.32 -21.30 -8.60
C GLY A 247 -3.38 -22.32 -7.45
N GLU A 248 -3.08 -21.93 -6.22
CA GLU A 248 -3.16 -22.79 -5.02
C GLU A 248 -4.45 -22.53 -4.22
N LEU A 249 -5.59 -22.45 -4.93
CA LEU A 249 -6.88 -22.27 -4.30
C LEU A 249 -7.33 -23.57 -3.62
N GLY A 250 -6.97 -23.70 -2.35
CA GLY A 250 -7.40 -24.80 -1.50
C GLY A 250 -8.81 -24.61 -0.93
N PRO A 251 -9.45 -25.68 -0.42
CA PRO A 251 -10.80 -25.64 0.15
C PRO A 251 -10.99 -24.61 1.26
N LEU A 252 -9.92 -24.25 1.99
CA LEU A 252 -9.96 -23.24 3.05
C LEU A 252 -10.20 -21.83 2.52
N HIS A 253 -9.63 -21.46 1.37
CA HIS A 253 -9.81 -20.11 0.82
C HIS A 253 -11.19 -19.90 0.19
N VAL A 254 -11.82 -20.98 -0.29
CA VAL A 254 -13.14 -20.94 -0.96
C VAL A 254 -14.27 -21.53 -0.10
N ASN A 255 -14.10 -21.58 1.23
CA ASN A 255 -15.08 -22.14 2.16
C ASN A 255 -16.26 -21.19 2.50
N GLY A 256 -16.21 -19.93 2.02
CA GLY A 256 -17.21 -18.89 2.31
C GLY A 256 -16.92 -18.04 3.54
N SER A 257 -15.76 -18.24 4.18
CA SER A 257 -15.23 -17.47 5.30
C SER A 257 -13.89 -16.85 4.93
N VAL A 258 -13.49 -15.81 5.65
CA VAL A 258 -12.14 -15.23 5.55
C VAL A 258 -11.55 -15.21 6.94
N GLU A 259 -10.42 -15.88 7.12
CA GLU A 259 -9.63 -15.81 8.34
C GLU A 259 -8.89 -14.47 8.38
N VAL A 260 -9.20 -13.62 9.36
CA VAL A 260 -8.49 -12.36 9.56
C VAL A 260 -7.24 -12.65 10.41
N TRP A 261 -6.08 -12.39 9.84
CA TRP A 261 -4.77 -12.51 10.47
C TRP A 261 -3.93 -11.30 10.09
N PHE A 262 -3.31 -10.66 11.08
CA PHE A 262 -2.52 -9.46 10.83
C PHE A 262 -1.04 -9.75 10.68
N ASP A 263 -0.43 -9.20 9.64
CA ASP A 263 1.02 -9.04 9.60
C ASP A 263 1.42 -7.99 10.64
N TYR A 264 1.89 -8.45 11.80
CA TYR A 264 2.26 -7.58 12.91
C TYR A 264 3.47 -6.68 12.62
N ALA A 265 4.27 -6.97 11.59
CA ALA A 265 5.33 -6.06 11.18
C ALA A 265 4.76 -4.77 10.58
N LEU A 266 3.61 -4.85 9.90
CA LEU A 266 2.96 -3.72 9.24
C LEU A 266 1.78 -3.16 10.06
N ALA A 267 0.90 -4.03 10.54
CA ALA A 267 -0.30 -3.66 11.29
C ALA A 267 -0.01 -3.40 12.78
N GLY A 268 1.13 -3.87 13.28
CA GLY A 268 1.55 -3.77 14.68
C GLY A 268 1.01 -4.86 15.59
N ARG A 269 1.74 -5.13 16.68
CA ARG A 269 1.46 -6.24 17.62
C ARG A 269 0.10 -6.19 18.34
N LEU A 270 -0.58 -5.04 18.32
CA LEU A 270 -1.90 -4.85 18.93
C LEU A 270 -3.04 -4.90 17.89
N ALA A 271 -2.72 -5.23 16.63
CA ALA A 271 -3.72 -5.34 15.59
C ALA A 271 -4.71 -6.46 15.91
N SER A 272 -6.00 -6.12 15.89
CA SER A 272 -7.08 -7.05 16.18
C SER A 272 -8.33 -6.69 15.38
N PHE A 273 -9.19 -7.69 15.20
CA PHE A 273 -10.46 -7.55 14.50
C PHE A 273 -11.54 -8.26 15.31
N ASP A 274 -12.61 -7.54 15.63
CA ASP A 274 -13.83 -8.12 16.17
C ASP A 274 -14.81 -8.41 15.01
N PRO A 275 -15.06 -9.69 14.67
CA PRO A 275 -15.96 -10.03 13.58
C PRO A 275 -17.43 -9.67 13.85
N VAL A 276 -17.83 -9.52 15.11
CA VAL A 276 -19.22 -9.18 15.49
C VAL A 276 -19.50 -7.71 15.19
N THR A 277 -18.67 -6.82 15.74
CA THR A 277 -18.85 -5.36 15.59
C THR A 277 -18.19 -4.82 14.33
N GLY A 278 -17.25 -5.57 13.74
CA GLY A 278 -16.36 -5.11 12.68
C GLY A 278 -15.26 -4.18 13.19
N ALA A 279 -15.11 -3.96 14.49
CA ALA A 279 -14.11 -3.06 15.04
C ALA A 279 -12.69 -3.57 14.74
N CYS A 280 -11.83 -2.66 14.28
CA CYS A 280 -10.41 -2.94 14.03
C CYS A 280 -9.52 -2.10 14.94
N THR A 281 -8.51 -2.72 15.52
CA THR A 281 -7.37 -2.04 16.15
C THR A 281 -6.10 -2.30 15.36
N GLY A 282 -5.10 -1.45 15.53
CA GLY A 282 -3.80 -1.58 14.89
C GLY A 282 -2.95 -0.34 15.10
N THR A 283 -1.68 -0.41 14.70
CA THR A 283 -0.73 0.68 14.88
C THR A 283 -1.18 1.99 14.22
N CYS A 284 -1.96 1.97 13.15
CA CYS A 284 -2.46 3.21 12.53
C CYS A 284 -3.71 3.76 13.23
N HIS A 285 -4.45 2.92 13.96
CA HIS A 285 -5.74 3.28 14.54
C HIS A 285 -5.56 3.63 16.02
N GLU A 286 -4.55 3.11 16.71
CA GLU A 286 -4.35 3.38 18.14
C GLU A 286 -3.23 4.39 18.45
N ARG A 287 -3.16 5.52 17.71
CA ARG A 287 -2.10 6.56 17.91
C ARG A 287 -2.60 7.84 18.58
N GLY A 288 -3.68 7.76 19.34
CA GLY A 288 -4.24 8.87 20.11
C GLY A 288 -5.01 9.90 19.27
N GLY A 289 -5.26 9.63 17.99
CA GLY A 289 -6.16 10.41 17.14
C GLY A 289 -7.63 10.24 17.51
N GLY A 290 -8.52 11.01 16.88
CA GLY A 290 -9.94 11.04 17.23
C GLY A 290 -10.77 9.82 16.82
N ARG A 291 -10.21 8.84 16.08
CA ARG A 291 -10.93 7.66 15.58
C ARG A 291 -10.16 6.36 15.83
N GLN A 292 -10.06 5.96 17.10
CA GLN A 292 -9.13 4.91 17.50
C GLN A 292 -9.57 3.46 17.22
N THR A 293 -10.86 3.26 16.97
CA THR A 293 -11.47 1.94 16.78
C THR A 293 -12.53 1.99 15.68
N PRO A 294 -12.14 2.23 14.42
CA PRO A 294 -13.11 2.20 13.34
C PRO A 294 -13.73 0.83 13.15
N SER A 295 -14.95 0.80 12.63
CA SER A 295 -15.52 -0.42 12.09
C SER A 295 -15.16 -0.60 10.62
N TRP A 296 -14.75 -1.81 10.25
CA TRP A 296 -14.55 -2.25 8.86
C TRP A 296 -15.81 -2.15 8.00
N ARG A 297 -16.99 -2.06 8.65
CA ARG A 297 -18.30 -1.95 7.99
C ARG A 297 -18.72 -0.50 7.75
N GLU A 298 -18.03 0.46 8.36
CA GLU A 298 -18.28 1.86 8.09
C GLU A 298 -17.84 2.19 6.65
N PRO A 299 -18.57 3.07 5.95
CA PRO A 299 -18.05 3.69 4.74
C PRO A 299 -16.68 4.31 5.05
N PRO A 300 -15.73 4.33 4.11
CA PRO A 300 -14.45 4.99 4.30
C PRO A 300 -14.72 6.47 4.58
N ALA A 301 -14.77 6.82 5.87
CA ALA A 301 -14.69 8.20 6.27
C ALA A 301 -13.31 8.70 5.86
N ALA A 302 -13.25 9.89 5.28
CA ALA A 302 -11.98 10.55 5.05
C ALA A 302 -11.31 10.77 6.42
N TYR A 303 -10.38 9.90 6.78
CA TYR A 303 -9.48 10.14 7.89
C TYR A 303 -8.73 11.44 7.57
N THR A 304 -8.91 12.45 8.42
CA THR A 304 -7.97 13.56 8.47
C THR A 304 -6.72 13.11 9.22
N CYS A 305 -5.61 13.86 9.15
CA CYS A 305 -4.39 13.53 9.90
C CYS A 305 -4.67 13.28 11.39
N THR A 306 -5.56 14.11 11.97
CA THR A 306 -5.99 14.02 13.38
C THR A 306 -6.90 12.83 13.69
N GLY A 307 -7.42 12.14 12.68
CA GLY A 307 -8.20 10.92 12.85
C GLY A 307 -7.34 9.74 13.31
N CYS A 308 -6.12 9.62 12.77
CA CYS A 308 -5.20 8.52 13.09
C CYS A 308 -4.33 8.83 14.32
N HIS A 309 -3.70 10.01 14.34
CA HIS A 309 -2.78 10.40 15.40
C HIS A 309 -2.96 11.87 15.80
N ARG A 310 -2.51 12.24 17.00
CA ARG A 310 -2.41 13.66 17.37
C ARG A 310 -1.28 14.32 16.59
N THR A 311 -1.47 15.57 16.21
CA THR A 311 -0.47 16.35 15.47
C THR A 311 -0.21 17.66 16.21
N PRO A 312 0.89 17.81 16.96
CA PRO A 312 1.86 16.76 17.32
C PRO A 312 1.35 15.85 18.47
N PRO A 313 1.93 14.66 18.68
CA PRO A 313 1.67 13.85 19.87
C PRO A 313 2.19 14.50 21.17
N ASP A 314 1.82 13.92 22.32
CA ASP A 314 2.28 14.44 23.62
C ASP A 314 3.80 14.41 23.75
N GLN A 315 4.35 15.33 24.56
CA GLN A 315 5.78 15.46 24.82
C GLN A 315 6.65 15.73 23.57
N HIS A 316 6.05 16.22 22.48
CA HIS A 316 6.76 16.60 21.26
C HIS A 316 7.41 17.99 21.36
N PHE A 317 8.54 18.15 20.67
CA PHE A 317 9.28 19.41 20.63
C PHE A 317 8.49 20.50 19.89
N PRO A 318 8.33 21.71 20.45
CA PRO A 318 7.63 22.80 19.76
C PRO A 318 8.53 23.48 18.71
N LYS A 319 8.77 22.79 17.60
CA LYS A 319 9.42 23.32 16.37
C LYS A 319 8.58 22.99 15.14
N PRO A 320 8.79 23.71 14.01
CA PRO A 320 8.24 23.29 12.73
C PRO A 320 8.62 21.83 12.44
N CYS A 321 7.65 21.03 12.02
CA CYS A 321 7.82 19.59 11.89
C CYS A 321 8.99 19.25 10.95
N SER A 322 9.11 19.95 9.82
CA SER A 322 10.21 19.79 8.85
C SER A 322 11.62 20.01 9.38
N GLY A 323 11.77 20.57 10.58
CA GLY A 323 13.08 20.61 11.26
C GLY A 323 13.57 19.24 11.73
N CYS A 324 12.65 18.29 11.95
CA CYS A 324 12.97 16.92 12.36
C CYS A 324 12.28 15.85 11.51
N HIS A 325 11.31 16.19 10.67
CA HIS A 325 10.46 15.27 9.92
C HIS A 325 10.56 15.59 8.43
N ALA A 326 11.43 14.89 7.69
CA ALA A 326 11.65 15.20 6.29
C ALA A 326 10.56 14.67 5.35
N GLU A 327 9.52 14.03 5.90
CA GLU A 327 8.27 13.71 5.22
C GLU A 327 7.36 14.94 5.03
N LEU A 328 7.61 16.02 5.79
CA LEU A 328 6.86 17.28 5.76
C LEU A 328 7.71 18.41 5.15
N ASP A 329 7.05 19.36 4.49
CA ASP A 329 7.67 20.62 4.08
C ASP A 329 7.62 21.69 5.19
N ALA A 330 8.08 22.90 4.87
CA ALA A 330 8.09 24.04 5.80
C ALA A 330 6.69 24.43 6.32
N ASP A 331 5.66 24.18 5.52
CA ASP A 331 4.26 24.49 5.83
C ASP A 331 3.54 23.32 6.53
N GLY A 332 4.23 22.18 6.70
CA GLY A 332 3.68 20.98 7.33
C GLY A 332 2.84 20.12 6.38
N ALA A 333 2.98 20.29 5.06
CA ALA A 333 2.36 19.40 4.08
C ALA A 333 3.23 18.16 3.84
N LEU A 334 2.57 17.00 3.67
CA LEU A 334 3.26 15.74 3.37
C LEU A 334 3.81 15.76 1.94
N VAL A 335 5.13 15.85 1.81
CA VAL A 335 5.86 15.86 0.53
C VAL A 335 6.58 14.55 0.24
N ARG A 336 6.74 13.65 1.23
CA ARG A 336 7.33 12.32 1.05
C ARG A 336 6.49 11.23 1.70
N THR A 337 5.37 10.88 1.07
CA THR A 337 4.40 9.87 1.55
C THR A 337 4.97 8.46 1.75
N LYS A 338 6.15 8.16 1.19
CA LYS A 338 6.89 6.91 1.45
C LYS A 338 7.41 6.76 2.88
N LEU A 339 7.64 7.88 3.58
CA LEU A 339 8.16 7.92 4.95
C LEU A 339 7.05 8.01 6.02
N HIS A 340 5.78 8.22 5.61
CA HIS A 340 4.72 8.48 6.58
C HIS A 340 4.07 7.19 7.12
N ILE A 341 3.55 6.32 6.24
CA ILE A 341 2.92 5.04 6.62
C ILE A 341 3.73 3.88 6.03
N ASN A 342 4.88 3.59 6.65
CA ASN A 342 5.80 2.51 6.27
C ASN A 342 6.15 1.55 7.43
N GLY A 343 5.50 1.72 8.59
CA GLY A 343 5.75 0.90 9.79
C GLY A 343 6.93 1.34 10.65
N GLN A 344 7.63 2.43 10.31
CA GLN A 344 8.76 2.96 11.05
C GLN A 344 8.47 4.39 11.56
N VAL A 345 9.22 4.83 12.58
CA VAL A 345 9.26 6.24 12.98
C VAL A 345 10.49 6.85 12.33
N ASP A 346 10.27 7.55 11.22
CA ASP A 346 11.34 8.21 10.48
C ASP A 346 11.59 9.60 11.08
N VAL A 347 12.80 9.81 11.61
CA VAL A 347 13.28 11.12 12.08
C VAL A 347 14.42 11.57 11.17
N GLY A 348 14.45 12.86 10.84
CA GLY A 348 15.31 13.45 9.83
C GLY A 348 14.96 12.87 8.45
N ASP A 349 15.96 12.37 7.75
CA ASP A 349 15.84 11.69 6.46
C ASP A 349 15.50 10.19 6.55
N GLY A 350 15.18 9.69 7.76
CA GLY A 350 14.91 8.27 8.02
C GLY A 350 16.15 7.44 8.33
N SER A 351 17.36 8.00 8.22
CA SER A 351 18.60 7.27 8.53
C SER A 351 18.83 7.04 10.03
N MET A 352 18.13 7.80 10.89
CA MET A 352 18.37 7.87 12.34
C MET A 352 19.81 8.23 12.72
N ARG A 353 20.58 8.83 11.79
CA ARG A 353 21.93 9.33 12.04
C ARG A 353 21.87 10.73 12.65
N CYS A 354 22.87 11.09 13.45
CA CYS A 354 22.95 12.42 14.07
C CYS A 354 22.88 13.55 13.02
N GLY A 355 23.53 13.33 11.86
CA GLY A 355 23.56 14.24 10.71
C GLY A 355 22.22 14.56 10.06
N ALA A 356 21.21 13.73 10.32
CA ALA A 356 19.85 13.92 9.84
C ALA A 356 19.08 15.00 10.62
N CYS A 357 19.54 15.35 11.83
CA CYS A 357 18.94 16.36 12.70
C CYS A 357 19.94 17.46 13.13
N HIS A 358 21.23 17.15 13.14
CA HIS A 358 22.32 18.05 13.52
C HIS A 358 23.32 18.16 12.37
N GLY A 359 23.88 19.35 12.14
CA GLY A 359 24.85 19.53 11.05
C GLY A 359 24.20 19.34 9.67
N SER A 360 24.83 18.52 8.82
CA SER A 360 24.35 18.24 7.46
C SER A 360 24.83 16.87 6.95
N GLY A 361 23.89 16.01 6.55
CA GLY A 361 24.18 14.75 5.85
C GLY A 361 24.96 13.78 6.74
N ASP A 362 26.15 13.38 6.32
CA ASP A 362 27.04 12.52 7.12
C ASP A 362 27.91 13.32 8.12
N ASP A 363 27.86 14.66 8.09
CA ASP A 363 28.56 15.52 9.05
C ASP A 363 27.60 15.99 10.16
N PRO A 364 27.62 15.36 11.35
CA PRO A 364 26.69 15.69 12.42
C PRO A 364 27.03 16.99 13.16
N TRP A 365 28.11 17.67 12.80
CA TRP A 365 28.56 18.87 13.50
C TRP A 365 27.68 20.09 13.18
N PRO A 366 27.04 20.71 14.18
CA PRO A 366 26.34 21.97 13.97
C PRO A 366 27.31 23.07 13.54
N THR A 367 26.82 24.05 12.76
CA THR A 367 27.62 25.20 12.31
C THR A 367 27.58 26.38 13.28
N THR A 368 26.90 26.24 14.42
CA THR A 368 26.65 27.31 15.39
C THR A 368 27.75 27.42 16.45
N GLY A 369 28.11 28.65 16.82
CA GLY A 369 29.06 28.94 17.90
C GLY A 369 30.41 28.24 17.72
N ALA A 370 30.93 27.69 18.82
CA ALA A 370 32.25 27.10 18.88
C ALA A 370 32.37 25.71 18.23
N HIS A 371 31.30 25.11 17.70
CA HIS A 371 31.38 23.78 17.07
C HIS A 371 32.42 23.74 15.95
N ALA A 372 32.40 24.71 15.04
CA ALA A 372 33.39 24.76 13.95
C ALA A 372 34.84 24.86 14.45
N ALA A 373 35.07 25.41 15.66
CA ALA A 373 36.39 25.51 16.28
C ALA A 373 36.94 24.16 16.71
N HIS A 374 36.06 23.31 17.20
CA HIS A 374 36.39 22.03 17.80
C HIS A 374 36.27 20.87 16.80
N ALA A 375 35.34 20.98 15.84
CA ALA A 375 35.16 20.00 14.77
C ALA A 375 36.36 19.95 13.82
N ARG A 376 36.90 21.14 13.50
CA ARG A 376 37.91 21.33 12.44
C ARG A 376 38.99 22.34 12.87
N PRO A 377 39.70 22.12 13.98
CA PRO A 377 40.78 23.00 14.40
C PRO A 377 41.92 23.00 13.38
N LYS A 378 42.57 24.15 13.20
CA LYS A 378 43.73 24.27 12.29
C LYS A 378 45.00 23.67 12.87
N ASP A 379 45.09 23.60 14.19
CA ASP A 379 46.35 23.30 14.90
C ASP A 379 46.23 22.07 15.82
N ALA A 380 45.17 21.28 15.71
CA ALA A 380 44.94 20.10 16.54
C ALA A 380 44.12 19.03 15.80
N ALA A 381 43.97 17.86 16.42
CA ALA A 381 42.94 16.89 16.04
C ALA A 381 41.54 17.40 16.43
N PRO A 382 40.47 16.98 15.73
CA PRO A 382 39.09 17.26 16.13
C PRO A 382 38.80 16.81 17.56
N VAL A 383 38.10 17.64 18.32
CA VAL A 383 37.66 17.31 19.68
C VAL A 383 36.36 16.51 19.60
N ALA A 384 36.29 15.36 20.28
CA ALA A 384 35.08 14.53 20.30
C ALA A 384 33.91 15.23 21.01
N CYS A 385 32.68 15.05 20.53
CA CYS A 385 31.46 15.68 21.07
C CYS A 385 31.24 15.41 22.56
N GLU A 386 31.56 14.18 23.01
CA GLU A 386 31.43 13.72 24.39
C GLU A 386 32.34 14.48 25.36
N THR A 387 33.33 15.21 24.84
CA THR A 387 34.18 16.12 25.63
C THR A 387 33.37 17.28 26.20
N CYS A 388 32.30 17.69 25.52
CA CYS A 388 31.54 18.89 25.85
C CYS A 388 30.20 18.59 26.49
N HIS A 389 29.42 17.67 25.91
CA HIS A 389 28.07 17.38 26.37
C HIS A 389 27.75 15.89 26.30
N VAL A 390 26.65 15.51 26.94
CA VAL A 390 26.13 14.14 26.81
C VAL A 390 25.70 13.92 25.37
N VAL A 391 26.31 12.94 24.69
CA VAL A 391 25.87 12.44 23.38
C VAL A 391 25.06 11.17 23.61
N PRO A 392 23.79 11.10 23.17
CA PRO A 392 22.98 9.90 23.29
C PRO A 392 23.60 8.73 22.52
N ARG A 393 23.61 7.55 23.14
CA ARG A 393 24.02 6.30 22.48
C ARG A 393 22.83 5.71 21.73
N ALA A 394 23.10 4.92 20.70
CA ALA A 394 22.07 4.18 19.99
C ALA A 394 21.18 3.39 20.98
N GLY A 395 19.86 3.49 20.81
CA GLY A 395 18.87 2.82 21.66
C GLY A 395 18.52 3.54 22.97
N VAL A 396 19.16 4.67 23.30
CA VAL A 396 18.77 5.52 24.43
C VAL A 396 17.91 6.68 23.92
N ALA A 397 16.84 7.01 24.66
CA ALA A 397 16.01 8.17 24.35
C ALA A 397 16.87 9.43 24.23
N HIS A 398 16.87 10.04 23.05
CA HIS A 398 17.52 11.32 22.83
C HIS A 398 16.78 12.39 23.65
N PRO A 399 17.47 13.21 24.47
CA PRO A 399 16.82 14.32 25.15
C PRO A 399 16.14 15.24 24.13
N VAL A 400 14.87 15.52 24.33
CA VAL A 400 14.07 16.40 23.48
C VAL A 400 13.64 17.60 24.35
N GLY A 401 13.67 18.83 23.82
CA GLY A 401 13.10 19.98 24.54
C GLY A 401 14.05 21.01 25.16
N GLY A 402 15.36 20.97 24.90
CA GLY A 402 16.28 21.95 25.49
C GLY A 402 17.66 21.98 24.85
N PRO A 403 18.53 22.93 25.23
CA PRO A 403 19.93 22.93 24.81
C PRO A 403 20.62 21.65 25.28
N ALA A 404 21.67 21.24 24.57
CA ALA A 404 22.48 20.09 24.97
C ALA A 404 22.93 20.26 26.43
N LYS A 405 22.77 19.20 27.24
CA LYS A 405 23.24 19.21 28.63
C LYS A 405 24.76 19.12 28.63
N VAL A 406 25.39 20.28 28.80
CA VAL A 406 26.86 20.39 28.92
C VAL A 406 27.31 19.58 30.13
N ARG A 407 28.23 18.65 29.88
CA ARG A 407 28.89 17.82 30.87
C ARG A 407 30.27 17.55 30.33
N LEU A 408 31.22 18.37 30.76
CA LEU A 408 32.60 18.29 30.32
C LEU A 408 33.20 16.94 30.74
N ALA A 409 33.95 16.31 29.85
CA ALA A 409 34.58 15.02 30.06
C ALA A 409 35.82 14.85 29.16
N GLY A 410 36.51 13.72 29.29
CA GLY A 410 37.64 13.38 28.41
C GLY A 410 38.72 14.45 28.42
N LEU A 411 39.10 14.92 27.23
CA LEU A 411 40.18 15.88 27.01
C LEU A 411 40.02 17.17 27.83
N ALA A 412 38.79 17.62 28.09
CA ALA A 412 38.53 18.83 28.86
C ALA A 412 39.00 18.74 30.32
N LEU A 413 39.12 17.52 30.88
CA LEU A 413 39.39 17.27 32.30
C LEU A 413 40.74 16.57 32.54
N VAL A 414 41.58 16.44 31.51
CA VAL A 414 42.92 15.85 31.65
C VAL A 414 43.77 16.68 32.61
N ASP A 415 44.75 16.04 33.26
CA ASP A 415 45.70 16.67 34.20
C ASP A 415 45.01 17.31 35.42
N GLY A 416 43.89 16.71 35.86
CA GLY A 416 43.14 17.19 37.01
C GLY A 416 42.37 18.50 36.77
N ALA A 417 42.24 18.93 35.52
CA ALA A 417 41.48 20.13 35.15
C ALA A 417 40.02 20.05 35.63
N ARG A 418 39.51 21.17 36.13
CA ARG A 418 38.14 21.30 36.66
C ARG A 418 37.33 22.21 35.75
N GLY A 419 36.92 21.65 34.63
CA GLY A 419 36.12 22.34 33.64
C GLY A 419 34.75 22.76 34.18
N VAL A 420 34.37 24.00 33.89
CA VAL A 420 33.05 24.57 34.20
C VAL A 420 32.47 25.22 32.95
N TRP A 421 31.18 25.01 32.75
CA TRP A 421 30.36 25.75 31.79
C TRP A 421 29.40 26.66 32.54
N ASP A 422 29.43 27.95 32.23
CA ASP A 422 28.46 28.92 32.73
C ASP A 422 27.39 29.16 31.66
N PRO A 423 26.14 28.67 31.86
CA PRO A 423 25.07 28.86 30.90
C PRO A 423 24.59 30.31 30.77
N SER A 424 24.86 31.18 31.77
CA SER A 424 24.44 32.57 31.76
C SER A 424 25.32 33.43 30.86
N THR A 425 26.64 33.28 30.99
CA THR A 425 27.64 33.96 30.15
C THR A 425 28.01 33.17 28.90
N ARG A 426 27.50 31.93 28.78
CA ARG A 426 27.85 30.96 27.74
C ARG A 426 29.36 30.75 27.62
N SER A 427 30.07 30.65 28.74
CA SER A 427 31.54 30.56 28.75
C SER A 427 32.04 29.23 29.31
N CYS A 428 33.18 28.78 28.79
CA CYS A 428 33.91 27.62 29.30
C CYS A 428 35.17 28.10 30.04
N ALA A 429 35.43 27.56 31.23
CA ALA A 429 36.62 27.88 32.02
C ALA A 429 37.15 26.65 32.74
N GLY A 430 38.43 26.66 33.12
CA GLY A 430 39.04 25.64 33.97
C GLY A 430 39.22 24.27 33.31
N THR A 431 38.97 24.16 32.00
CA THR A 431 39.31 22.95 31.22
C THR A 431 40.81 22.92 30.94
N TRP A 432 41.33 21.79 30.49
CA TRP A 432 42.75 21.66 30.14
C TRP A 432 43.23 22.73 29.14
N CYS A 433 42.39 23.10 28.16
CA CYS A 433 42.65 24.15 27.17
C CYS A 433 42.32 25.57 27.64
N HIS A 434 41.28 25.73 28.48
CA HIS A 434 40.77 27.03 28.95
C HIS A 434 41.14 27.30 30.42
N ALA A 435 42.37 26.92 30.78
CA ALA A 435 42.92 27.05 32.14
C ALA A 435 43.72 28.34 32.37
N GLY A 436 43.91 29.16 31.33
CA GLY A 436 44.67 30.41 31.43
C GLY A 436 46.17 30.22 31.68
N ARG A 437 46.81 29.40 30.84
CA ARG A 437 48.26 29.15 30.79
C ARG A 437 49.05 30.35 30.24
N GLY A 438 48.85 31.54 30.82
CA GLY A 438 49.38 32.82 30.32
C GLY A 438 48.68 33.32 29.05
N ALA A 439 47.48 32.80 28.76
CA ALA A 439 46.73 33.06 27.54
C ALA A 439 46.01 34.41 27.56
N VAL A 440 45.82 35.02 26.39
CA VAL A 440 45.11 36.32 26.29
C VAL A 440 43.58 36.20 26.28
N VAL A 441 43.02 35.00 26.00
CA VAL A 441 41.57 34.73 26.06
C VAL A 441 41.30 33.38 26.78
N PRO A 442 41.58 33.30 28.09
CA PRO A 442 41.59 32.03 28.81
C PRO A 442 40.20 31.42 29.03
N THR A 443 39.13 32.23 28.97
CA THR A 443 37.74 31.83 29.23
C THR A 443 36.83 32.32 28.10
N PRO A 444 36.91 31.72 26.90
CA PRO A 444 36.14 32.18 25.75
C PRO A 444 34.65 31.95 25.94
N ALA A 445 33.84 32.89 25.44
CA ALA A 445 32.42 32.68 25.22
C ALA A 445 32.21 31.67 24.08
N TRP A 446 31.08 30.98 24.09
CA TRP A 446 30.70 29.96 23.12
C TRP A 446 30.58 30.49 21.69
N ASP A 447 30.20 31.76 21.56
CA ASP A 447 30.10 32.51 20.31
C ASP A 447 31.25 33.53 20.17
N ALA A 448 32.37 33.31 20.87
CA ALA A 448 33.54 34.18 20.78
C ALA A 448 34.05 34.32 19.34
N SER A 449 34.61 35.49 19.04
CA SER A 449 35.16 35.81 17.74
C SER A 449 36.32 34.87 17.36
N PRO A 450 36.69 34.78 16.07
CA PRO A 450 37.83 33.99 15.63
C PRO A 450 39.16 34.32 16.33
N ALA A 451 39.29 35.49 16.96
CA ALA A 451 40.47 35.85 17.77
C ALA A 451 40.69 34.89 18.96
N ALA A 452 39.63 34.28 19.51
CA ALA A 452 39.73 33.25 20.54
C ALA A 452 40.34 31.92 20.03
N ARG A 453 40.60 31.81 18.72
CA ARG A 453 41.21 30.65 18.05
C ARG A 453 42.61 30.96 17.52
N ALA A 454 43.13 32.16 17.77
CA ALA A 454 44.46 32.56 17.34
C ALA A 454 45.54 31.97 18.27
N CYS A 455 46.75 31.82 17.71
CA CYS A 455 47.96 31.60 18.49
C CYS A 455 48.05 32.63 19.64
N GLY A 456 48.30 32.17 20.88
CA GLY A 456 48.32 33.00 22.08
C GLY A 456 47.02 33.02 22.88
N ALA A 457 45.89 32.63 22.27
CA ALA A 457 44.57 32.65 22.92
C ALA A 457 44.39 31.54 23.95
N CYS A 458 45.10 30.41 23.81
CA CYS A 458 45.00 29.24 24.71
C CYS A 458 46.15 29.14 25.73
N HIS A 459 47.36 29.57 25.34
CA HIS A 459 48.55 29.63 26.19
C HIS A 459 49.45 30.78 25.74
N ALA A 460 50.38 31.23 26.58
CA ALA A 460 51.36 32.24 26.22
C ALA A 460 52.26 31.76 25.07
N LEU A 461 52.70 32.69 24.21
CA LEU A 461 53.67 32.43 23.15
C LEU A 461 54.89 33.34 23.36
N PRO A 462 56.04 32.80 23.83
CA PRO A 462 56.27 31.42 24.28
C PRO A 462 55.57 31.06 25.62
N PRO A 463 55.44 29.77 25.97
CA PRO A 463 54.92 29.35 27.27
C PRO A 463 55.66 29.99 28.46
N PRO A 464 55.02 30.10 29.64
CA PRO A 464 55.68 30.66 30.82
C PRO A 464 56.91 29.85 31.27
N PRO A 465 57.82 30.45 32.06
CA PRO A 465 58.97 29.76 32.65
C PRO A 465 58.58 28.43 33.33
N PRO A 466 59.42 27.38 33.23
CA PRO A 466 60.83 27.39 32.84
C PRO A 466 61.10 27.25 31.32
N HIS A 467 60.09 27.42 30.46
CA HIS A 467 60.31 27.44 29.00
C HIS A 467 61.19 28.66 28.60
N PRO A 468 62.13 28.51 27.65
CA PRO A 468 62.90 29.64 27.14
C PRO A 468 62.01 30.73 26.51
N GLU A 469 62.35 32.00 26.65
CA GLU A 469 61.62 33.11 26.02
C GLU A 469 61.95 33.23 24.52
N SER A 470 61.63 32.19 23.73
CA SER A 470 61.81 32.15 22.27
C SER A 470 60.58 31.57 21.57
N ASP A 471 60.13 32.22 20.50
CA ASP A 471 59.02 31.80 19.64
C ASP A 471 59.47 30.95 18.43
N ALA A 472 60.77 30.64 18.33
CA ALA A 472 61.34 29.74 17.33
C ALA A 472 61.04 28.26 17.65
N CYS A 473 59.77 27.92 17.84
CA CYS A 473 59.27 26.63 18.34
C CYS A 473 59.88 25.44 17.61
N GLY A 474 60.00 25.52 16.28
CA GLY A 474 60.49 24.43 15.43
C GLY A 474 61.92 23.97 15.70
N SER A 475 62.71 24.78 16.43
CA SER A 475 64.07 24.42 16.85
C SER A 475 64.08 23.30 17.90
N CYS A 476 63.00 23.16 18.67
CA CYS A 476 62.85 22.15 19.74
C CYS A 476 61.61 21.26 19.55
N HIS A 477 60.56 21.78 18.90
CA HIS A 477 59.28 21.12 18.70
C HIS A 477 59.07 20.83 17.20
N ALA A 478 59.41 19.61 16.78
CA ALA A 478 59.27 19.19 15.41
C ALA A 478 57.85 19.43 14.87
N GLY A 479 57.77 20.11 13.73
CA GLY A 479 56.50 20.39 13.07
C GLY A 479 55.69 21.55 13.67
N MET A 480 56.28 22.40 14.51
CA MET A 480 55.66 23.62 15.04
C MET A 480 56.42 24.89 14.60
N THR A 481 55.70 25.99 14.36
CA THR A 481 56.25 27.35 14.17
C THR A 481 55.58 28.34 15.13
N SER A 482 56.00 29.61 15.11
CA SER A 482 55.31 30.68 15.86
C SER A 482 53.87 30.94 15.42
N THR A 483 53.45 30.41 14.26
CA THR A 483 52.15 30.70 13.66
C THR A 483 51.40 29.48 13.11
N SER A 484 51.97 28.27 13.19
CA SER A 484 51.36 27.09 12.57
C SER A 484 51.83 25.76 13.15
N VAL A 485 50.96 24.76 13.08
CA VAL A 485 51.28 23.36 13.40
C VAL A 485 51.08 22.46 12.18
N SER A 486 52.13 21.74 11.83
CA SER A 486 52.14 20.79 10.72
C SER A 486 51.11 19.67 10.93
N PRO A 487 50.54 19.06 9.87
CA PRO A 487 49.52 18.02 10.01
C PRO A 487 49.92 16.86 10.93
N ALA A 488 51.18 16.43 10.90
CA ALA A 488 51.68 15.36 11.76
C ALA A 488 51.71 15.77 13.25
N ALA A 489 52.10 17.02 13.54
CA ALA A 489 52.19 17.53 14.90
C ALA A 489 50.81 17.87 15.52
N ARG A 490 49.75 18.04 14.72
CA ARG A 490 48.39 18.31 15.21
C ARG A 490 47.85 17.19 16.10
N VAL A 491 48.27 15.95 15.86
CA VAL A 491 47.81 14.77 16.61
C VAL A 491 48.23 14.86 18.07
N THR A 492 49.36 15.50 18.37
CA THR A 492 49.96 15.58 19.71
C THR A 492 49.98 17.00 20.29
N HIS A 493 49.48 18.00 19.57
CA HIS A 493 49.51 19.39 20.06
C HIS A 493 48.44 19.67 21.13
N ILE A 494 47.24 19.11 20.96
CA ILE A 494 46.13 19.20 21.92
C ILE A 494 45.58 17.78 22.16
N ASP A 495 46.37 16.95 22.85
CA ASP A 495 46.05 15.55 23.15
C ASP A 495 45.95 15.26 24.67
N GLY A 496 46.11 16.29 25.50
CA GLY A 496 46.06 16.19 26.95
C GLY A 496 47.43 15.95 27.59
N PHE A 497 48.48 15.76 26.80
CA PHE A 497 49.84 15.56 27.29
C PHE A 497 50.72 16.76 26.92
N VAL A 498 51.63 17.13 27.82
CA VAL A 498 52.68 18.09 27.49
C VAL A 498 53.87 17.30 26.96
N THR A 499 53.99 17.22 25.64
CA THR A 499 55.15 16.59 24.99
C THR A 499 56.34 17.53 25.07
N ARG A 500 57.40 17.13 25.78
CA ARG A 500 58.69 17.82 25.73
C ARG A 500 59.39 17.40 24.44
N GLY A 501 59.91 18.36 23.67
CA GLY A 501 60.69 18.07 22.47
C GLY A 501 61.80 17.07 22.78
N SER A 502 61.91 16.01 21.98
CA SER A 502 63.07 15.12 22.04
C SER A 502 64.29 15.91 21.58
N GLN A 503 65.30 16.04 22.42
CA GLN A 503 66.64 16.38 21.93
C GLN A 503 67.18 15.27 21.06
#